data_AF-A0AAX0ILE1-F1
#
_entry.id   AF-A0AAX0ILE1-F1
#
_cell.length_a   1.000
_cell.length_b   1.000
_cell.length_c   1.000
_cell.angle_alpha   90.00
_cell.angle_beta   90.00
_cell.angle_gamma   90.00
#
_symmetry.space_group_name_H-M   'P 1'
#
loop_
_entity.id
_entity.type
_entity.pdbx_description
1 polymer ?
#
loop_
_entity_poly.entity_id
_entity_poly.type
_entity_poly.pdbx_seq_one_letter_code
_entity_poly.pdbx_strand_id
1 'polypeptide(L)'
;MKISLPLLKTILLGASCLLAAPVFAAAPAPYPNTSAMGVGHAESTAWYAGCLKVKDAAPPPADLPAPSAVASLQQCQATDLYYDTKSMSSPKPADWRPVRHCAMATQNSAVLMMLYQNGQGVQKDPLLALKYACSIDAAPAEMRGRIEHLQQINASGRGMIDLCDDITSGYMMGVCSAIDARQKQRVRGQATAKVSEAMPAVAQASLQKLQAAASKFADARAANETDLSGTARAALSIAARTAELDLLAHDLREYEAGKLPASMSKEQAAALDKELNAIYGKLMKKPAQTHAGAVSKDGIRATQRLWLAYRDAWMNFGAVRYPSVTSETWAGRLTSRRNVQLQDLLEN
;
A
#
# COMPACT_ATOMS: atom_id res chain seq x y z
N MET A 1 -38.68 -73.67 -16.37
CA MET A 1 -37.43 -74.04 -17.07
C MET A 1 -36.25 -73.45 -16.31
N LYS A 2 -35.27 -74.28 -15.93
CA LYS A 2 -33.95 -73.90 -15.38
C LYS A 2 -33.17 -73.12 -16.46
N ILE A 3 -32.28 -72.17 -16.13
CA ILE A 3 -30.82 -72.32 -15.88
C ILE A 3 -30.34 -70.89 -15.49
N SER A 4 -29.81 -70.61 -14.28
CA SER A 4 -28.38 -70.50 -13.88
C SER A 4 -27.60 -69.36 -14.56
N LEU A 5 -26.74 -68.52 -13.96
CA LEU A 5 -25.76 -68.60 -12.84
C LEU A 5 -25.39 -67.12 -12.42
N PRO A 6 -24.47 -66.80 -11.47
CA PRO A 6 -24.56 -65.71 -10.49
C PRO A 6 -23.54 -64.58 -10.76
N LEU A 7 -23.48 -63.49 -9.97
CA LEU A 7 -22.19 -62.88 -9.59
C LEU A 7 -22.31 -61.79 -8.50
N LEU A 8 -21.58 -62.06 -7.41
CA LEU A 8 -20.77 -61.17 -6.57
C LEU A 8 -21.35 -59.82 -6.09
N LYS A 9 -21.68 -59.83 -4.79
CA LYS A 9 -21.41 -58.72 -3.87
C LYS A 9 -19.89 -58.62 -3.65
N THR A 10 -19.28 -57.49 -3.96
CA THR A 10 -17.93 -57.13 -3.50
C THR A 10 -18.00 -55.80 -2.77
N ILE A 11 -17.80 -55.86 -1.46
CA ILE A 11 -17.51 -54.72 -0.60
C ILE A 11 -16.07 -54.31 -0.90
N LEU A 12 -15.84 -53.07 -1.37
CA LEU A 12 -14.52 -52.46 -1.39
C LEU A 12 -14.48 -51.31 -0.38
N LEU A 13 -13.70 -51.54 0.68
CA LEU A 13 -13.16 -50.51 1.56
C LEU A 13 -12.24 -49.59 0.73
N GLY A 14 -12.65 -48.34 0.52
CA GLY A 14 -11.81 -47.27 0.02
C GLY A 14 -11.28 -46.43 1.18
N ALA A 15 -10.08 -46.75 1.66
CA ALA A 15 -9.35 -45.93 2.62
C ALA A 15 -8.95 -44.60 1.97
N SER A 16 -9.53 -43.49 2.46
CA SER A 16 -9.09 -42.14 2.11
C SER A 16 -7.84 -41.80 2.94
N CYS A 17 -6.65 -42.09 2.39
CA CYS A 17 -5.41 -41.48 2.86
C CYS A 17 -5.42 -39.99 2.51
N LEU A 18 -5.85 -39.16 3.45
CA LEU A 18 -5.50 -37.74 3.48
C LEU A 18 -3.98 -37.64 3.65
N LEU A 19 -3.28 -37.40 2.55
CA LEU A 19 -1.89 -36.96 2.57
C LEU A 19 -1.83 -35.60 3.26
N ALA A 20 -1.53 -35.61 4.55
CA ALA A 20 -1.09 -34.42 5.27
C ALA A 20 0.25 -34.01 4.66
N ALA A 21 0.22 -33.00 3.78
CA ALA A 21 1.45 -32.32 3.38
C ALA A 21 2.05 -31.68 4.64
N PRO A 22 3.29 -31.99 5.03
CA PRO A 22 3.92 -31.33 6.15
C PRO A 22 4.07 -29.85 5.80
N VAL A 23 3.44 -29.00 6.62
CA VAL A 23 3.76 -27.57 6.66
C VAL A 23 5.18 -27.49 7.17
N PHE A 24 6.15 -27.37 6.26
CA PHE A 24 7.51 -27.03 6.64
C PHE A 24 7.49 -25.63 7.23
N ALA A 25 7.59 -25.52 8.56
CA ALA A 25 7.84 -24.26 9.22
C ALA A 25 9.18 -23.73 8.69
N ALA A 26 9.18 -22.53 8.12
CA ALA A 26 10.41 -21.86 7.72
C ALA A 26 11.34 -21.74 8.94
N ALA A 27 12.63 -21.97 8.77
CA ALA A 27 13.61 -21.77 9.83
C ALA A 27 13.55 -20.31 10.31
N PRO A 28 13.68 -20.05 11.63
CA PRO A 28 13.70 -18.69 12.15
C PRO A 28 14.88 -17.92 11.53
N ALA A 29 14.66 -16.63 11.23
CA ALA A 29 15.71 -15.76 10.71
C ALA A 29 16.91 -15.72 11.68
N PRO A 30 18.16 -15.62 11.16
CA PRO A 30 19.33 -15.48 12.00
C PRO A 30 19.31 -14.17 12.80
N TYR A 31 20.10 -14.11 13.87
CA TYR A 31 20.36 -12.87 14.61
C TYR A 31 21.86 -12.56 14.60
N PRO A 32 22.28 -11.34 14.22
CA PRO A 32 21.49 -10.27 13.58
C PRO A 32 20.87 -10.76 12.26
N ASN A 33 19.77 -10.14 11.85
CA ASN A 33 19.06 -10.57 10.65
C ASN A 33 19.83 -10.16 9.39
N THR A 34 20.51 -11.14 8.79
CA THR A 34 21.30 -10.99 7.57
C THR A 34 20.68 -11.70 6.37
N SER A 35 19.40 -12.12 6.44
CA SER A 35 18.78 -12.94 5.39
C SER A 35 18.77 -12.26 4.01
N ALA A 36 18.62 -10.93 3.95
CA ALA A 36 18.66 -10.16 2.72
C ALA A 36 20.07 -9.69 2.28
N MET A 37 21.15 -10.07 2.98
CA MET A 37 22.49 -9.50 2.76
C MET A 37 23.39 -10.34 1.84
N GLY A 38 22.96 -11.54 1.43
CA GLY A 38 23.75 -12.45 0.61
C GLY A 38 24.94 -13.08 1.36
N VAL A 39 25.91 -13.64 0.62
CA VAL A 39 27.14 -14.21 1.19
C VAL A 39 28.19 -13.11 1.39
N GLY A 40 28.56 -12.80 2.64
CA GLY A 40 29.62 -11.84 2.92
C GLY A 40 29.59 -11.18 4.31
N HIS A 41 30.64 -10.37 4.54
CA HIS A 41 31.23 -9.85 5.79
C HIS A 41 30.38 -9.05 6.78
N ALA A 42 29.07 -9.29 6.92
CA ALA A 42 28.28 -8.60 7.94
C ALA A 42 28.94 -8.72 9.34
N GLU A 43 29.51 -9.88 9.64
CA GLU A 43 30.18 -10.22 10.90
C GLU A 43 31.41 -9.35 11.21
N SER A 44 32.06 -8.75 10.20
CA SER A 44 33.23 -7.88 10.41
C SER A 44 32.86 -6.40 10.58
N THR A 45 31.58 -6.06 10.48
CA THR A 45 31.12 -4.68 10.60
C THR A 45 30.88 -4.26 12.05
N ALA A 46 31.04 -2.97 12.34
CA ALA A 46 30.81 -2.42 13.66
C ALA A 46 29.34 -2.54 14.12
N TRP A 47 28.39 -2.39 13.19
CA TRP A 47 26.96 -2.49 13.49
C TRP A 47 26.59 -3.92 13.94
N TYR A 48 27.18 -4.95 13.31
CA TYR A 48 26.93 -6.35 13.66
C TYR A 48 27.42 -6.69 15.08
N ALA A 49 28.63 -6.25 15.43
CA ALA A 49 29.14 -6.37 16.79
C ALA A 49 28.24 -5.62 17.81
N GLY A 50 27.68 -4.47 17.41
CA GLY A 50 26.67 -3.75 18.20
C GLY A 50 25.42 -4.59 18.46
N CYS A 51 24.89 -5.24 17.43
CA CYS A 51 23.73 -6.13 17.57
C CYS A 51 23.99 -7.31 18.50
N LEU A 52 25.17 -7.93 18.43
CA LEU A 52 25.52 -9.06 19.30
C LEU A 52 25.51 -8.69 20.79
N LYS A 53 25.81 -7.44 21.15
CA LYS A 53 25.78 -6.97 22.55
C LYS A 53 24.38 -6.94 23.15
N VAL A 54 23.34 -6.84 22.32
CA VAL A 54 21.94 -6.75 22.76
C VAL A 54 21.10 -7.99 22.41
N LYS A 55 21.74 -9.06 21.93
CA LYS A 55 21.05 -10.29 21.50
C LYS A 55 20.13 -10.88 22.58
N ASP A 56 20.56 -10.78 23.85
CA ASP A 56 19.88 -11.37 25.00
C ASP A 56 18.89 -10.39 25.68
N ALA A 57 18.78 -9.14 25.19
CA ALA A 57 17.79 -8.19 25.71
C ALA A 57 16.37 -8.76 25.57
N ALA A 58 15.53 -8.64 26.58
CA ALA A 58 14.18 -9.19 26.56
C ALA A 58 13.17 -8.13 26.98
N PRO A 59 11.97 -8.11 26.36
CA PRO A 59 10.91 -7.24 26.84
C PRO A 59 10.50 -7.61 28.27
N PRO A 60 10.12 -6.64 29.11
CA PRO A 60 9.66 -6.93 30.46
C PRO A 60 8.37 -7.77 30.40
N PRO A 61 8.12 -8.66 31.38
CA PRO A 61 6.93 -9.51 31.38
C PRO A 61 5.60 -8.74 31.29
N ALA A 62 5.55 -7.51 31.82
CA ALA A 62 4.38 -6.64 31.76
C ALA A 62 4.02 -6.17 30.33
N ASP A 63 4.98 -6.23 29.40
CA ASP A 63 4.78 -5.84 28.01
C ASP A 63 4.27 -6.98 27.13
N LEU A 64 4.38 -8.23 27.60
CA LEU A 64 3.96 -9.42 26.88
C LEU A 64 2.44 -9.60 26.89
N PRO A 65 1.84 -10.05 25.78
CA PRO A 65 0.45 -10.51 25.79
C PRO A 65 0.31 -11.73 26.71
N ALA A 66 -0.87 -11.91 27.30
CA ALA A 66 -1.20 -13.13 28.02
C ALA A 66 -1.04 -14.35 27.08
N PRO A 67 -0.49 -15.49 27.53
CA PRO A 67 -0.28 -16.66 26.67
C PRO A 67 -1.55 -17.12 25.93
N SER A 68 -2.72 -17.04 26.60
CA SER A 68 -4.03 -17.38 26.02
C SER A 68 -4.48 -16.45 24.88
N ALA A 69 -3.91 -15.23 24.78
CA ALA A 69 -4.25 -14.26 23.76
C ALA A 69 -3.34 -14.33 22.52
N VAL A 70 -2.21 -15.05 22.57
CA VAL A 70 -1.23 -15.05 21.47
C VAL A 70 -1.82 -15.61 20.18
N ALA A 71 -2.62 -16.67 20.27
CA ALA A 71 -3.21 -17.33 19.10
C ALA A 71 -4.19 -16.42 18.34
N SER A 72 -5.02 -15.65 19.05
CA SER A 72 -5.98 -14.73 18.43
C SER A 72 -5.30 -13.49 17.83
N LEU A 73 -4.07 -13.18 18.24
CA LEU A 73 -3.28 -12.07 17.73
C LEU A 73 -2.40 -12.42 16.53
N GLN A 74 -2.31 -13.69 16.10
CA GLN A 74 -1.42 -14.07 14.99
C GLN A 74 -1.76 -13.40 13.65
N GLN A 75 -3.01 -12.94 13.47
CA GLN A 75 -3.49 -12.30 12.23
C GLN A 75 -3.65 -10.78 12.36
N CYS A 76 -3.17 -10.18 13.45
CA CYS A 76 -3.25 -8.75 13.63
C CYS A 76 -2.19 -8.02 12.80
N GLN A 77 -2.50 -6.81 12.35
CA GLN A 77 -1.60 -6.00 11.52
C GLN A 77 -0.89 -4.95 12.38
N ALA A 78 0.24 -5.31 12.99
CA ALA A 78 0.94 -4.45 13.96
C ALA A 78 1.35 -3.09 13.35
N THR A 79 1.84 -3.10 12.11
CA THR A 79 2.23 -1.88 11.37
C THR A 79 1.04 -0.95 11.21
N ASP A 80 -0.11 -1.47 10.77
CA ASP A 80 -1.34 -0.69 10.60
C ASP A 80 -1.81 -0.08 11.93
N LEU A 81 -1.84 -0.88 12.99
CA LEU A 81 -2.21 -0.43 14.33
C LEU A 81 -1.27 0.68 14.83
N TYR A 82 0.04 0.54 14.59
CA TYR A 82 1.03 1.55 14.97
C TYR A 82 0.75 2.90 14.31
N TYR A 83 0.64 2.94 12.98
CA TYR A 83 0.43 4.20 12.27
C TYR A 83 -0.96 4.79 12.52
N ASP A 84 -1.98 3.96 12.71
CA ASP A 84 -3.31 4.45 13.08
C ASP A 84 -3.31 5.11 14.46
N THR A 85 -2.66 4.47 15.44
CA THR A 85 -2.51 5.04 16.79
C THR A 85 -1.66 6.31 16.77
N LYS A 86 -0.54 6.31 16.01
CA LYS A 86 0.31 7.49 15.80
C LYS A 86 -0.47 8.66 15.16
N SER A 87 -1.45 8.37 14.30
CA SER A 87 -2.27 9.38 13.61
C SER A 87 -3.39 9.99 14.48
N MET A 88 -3.62 9.46 15.69
CA MET A 88 -4.58 10.04 16.63
C MET A 88 -4.08 11.40 17.11
N SER A 89 -5.00 12.33 17.40
CA SER A 89 -4.64 13.68 17.89
C SER A 89 -3.95 13.67 19.26
N SER A 90 -4.28 12.69 20.11
CA SER A 90 -3.73 12.56 21.47
C SER A 90 -3.83 11.10 21.94
N PRO A 91 -3.01 10.18 21.38
CA PRO A 91 -3.04 8.78 21.78
C PRO A 91 -2.60 8.62 23.24
N LYS A 92 -3.40 7.91 24.03
CA LYS A 92 -3.12 7.60 25.43
C LYS A 92 -2.27 6.33 25.52
N PRO A 93 -1.56 6.09 26.64
CA PRO A 93 -0.80 4.85 26.84
C PRO A 93 -1.62 3.57 26.61
N ALA A 94 -2.91 3.58 26.95
CA ALA A 94 -3.80 2.44 26.74
C ALA A 94 -4.06 2.10 25.25
N ASP A 95 -3.99 3.09 24.36
CA ASP A 95 -4.21 2.93 22.92
C ASP A 95 -3.05 2.18 22.24
N TRP A 96 -1.86 2.24 22.83
CA TRP A 96 -0.67 1.54 22.35
C TRP A 96 -0.58 0.08 22.79
N ARG A 97 -1.36 -0.34 23.79
CA ARG A 97 -1.33 -1.73 24.28
C ARG A 97 -1.73 -2.75 23.20
N PRO A 98 -2.81 -2.55 22.40
CA PRO A 98 -3.10 -3.41 21.25
C PRO A 98 -1.96 -3.46 20.23
N VAL A 99 -1.30 -2.32 19.97
CA VAL A 99 -0.15 -2.24 19.05
C VAL A 99 0.99 -3.14 19.55
N ARG A 100 1.39 -2.97 20.81
CA ARG A 100 2.47 -3.75 21.43
C ARG A 100 2.17 -5.24 21.48
N HIS A 101 0.98 -5.62 21.95
CA HIS A 101 0.59 -7.04 22.04
C HIS A 101 0.55 -7.70 20.66
N CYS A 102 0.04 -6.97 19.66
CA CYS A 102 0.05 -7.42 18.28
C CYS A 102 1.47 -7.61 17.75
N ALA A 103 2.34 -6.61 17.95
CA ALA A 103 3.73 -6.66 17.50
C ALA A 103 4.53 -7.79 18.19
N MET A 104 4.27 -8.06 19.47
CA MET A 104 4.87 -9.20 20.20
C MET A 104 4.38 -10.54 19.64
N ALA A 105 3.08 -10.70 19.46
CA ALA A 105 2.50 -11.96 18.99
C ALA A 105 2.93 -12.31 17.54
N THR A 106 3.07 -11.29 16.69
CA THR A 106 3.47 -11.43 15.28
C THR A 106 4.98 -11.28 15.06
N GLN A 107 5.76 -11.08 16.14
CA GLN A 107 7.21 -10.82 16.08
C GLN A 107 7.59 -9.66 15.16
N ASN A 108 6.75 -8.63 15.07
CA ASN A 108 6.96 -7.46 14.22
C ASN A 108 8.05 -6.56 14.80
N SER A 109 9.30 -6.87 14.45
CA SER A 109 10.49 -6.19 14.98
C SER A 109 10.55 -4.71 14.60
N ALA A 110 10.01 -4.31 13.45
CA ALA A 110 9.97 -2.91 13.05
C ALA A 110 9.11 -2.06 14.01
N VAL A 111 7.90 -2.53 14.32
CA VAL A 111 7.02 -1.85 15.28
C VAL A 111 7.61 -1.88 16.68
N LEU A 112 8.16 -3.02 17.12
CA LEU A 112 8.77 -3.12 18.45
C LEU A 112 9.96 -2.17 18.60
N MET A 113 10.84 -2.06 17.60
CA MET A 113 11.92 -1.05 17.57
C MET A 113 11.37 0.36 17.78
N MET A 114 10.36 0.76 17.01
CA MET A 114 9.78 2.10 17.11
C MET A 114 9.14 2.34 18.49
N LEU A 115 8.37 1.37 19.03
CA LEU A 115 7.72 1.50 20.33
C LEU A 115 8.75 1.74 21.45
N TYR A 116 9.79 0.88 21.53
CA TYR A 116 10.79 0.97 22.60
C TYR A 116 11.76 2.14 22.42
N GLN A 117 12.07 2.57 21.19
CA GLN A 117 12.90 3.74 20.97
C GLN A 117 12.14 5.04 21.28
N ASN A 118 10.87 5.12 20.88
CA ASN A 118 10.08 6.34 20.99
C ASN A 118 9.34 6.46 22.34
N GLY A 119 9.29 5.38 23.14
CA GLY A 119 8.59 5.35 24.42
C GLY A 119 7.06 5.41 24.28
N GLN A 120 6.52 4.90 23.17
CA GLN A 120 5.09 4.97 22.87
C GLN A 120 4.34 3.79 23.52
N GLY A 121 3.70 4.05 24.66
CA GLY A 121 2.96 3.02 25.41
C GLY A 121 3.83 2.02 26.17
N VAL A 122 5.15 2.22 26.16
CA VAL A 122 6.17 1.45 26.88
C VAL A 122 7.17 2.39 27.53
N GLN A 123 7.90 1.91 28.52
CA GLN A 123 9.09 2.62 28.97
C GLN A 123 10.12 2.60 27.82
N LYS A 124 10.72 3.77 27.52
CA LYS A 124 11.77 3.87 26.51
C LYS A 124 12.94 2.96 26.90
N ASP A 125 13.31 2.05 26.02
CA ASP A 125 14.40 1.10 26.19
C ASP A 125 15.24 1.03 24.91
N PRO A 126 16.34 1.81 24.83
CA PRO A 126 17.19 1.84 23.66
C PRO A 126 17.93 0.54 23.34
N LEU A 127 18.22 -0.29 24.35
CA LEU A 127 18.91 -1.56 24.13
C LEU A 127 17.97 -2.57 23.49
N LEU A 128 16.72 -2.61 23.97
CA LEU A 128 15.69 -3.45 23.40
C LEU A 128 15.26 -2.95 22.01
N ALA A 129 15.18 -1.64 21.80
CA ALA A 129 14.96 -1.06 20.48
C ALA A 129 16.07 -1.46 19.49
N LEU A 130 17.34 -1.41 19.90
CA LEU A 130 18.47 -1.86 19.08
C LEU A 130 18.37 -3.35 18.77
N LYS A 131 18.00 -4.20 19.74
CA LYS A 131 17.76 -5.63 19.48
C LYS A 131 16.74 -5.82 18.36
N TYR A 132 15.59 -5.15 18.45
CA TYR A 132 14.57 -5.28 17.43
C TYR A 132 15.00 -4.70 16.08
N ALA A 133 15.74 -3.59 16.06
CA ALA A 133 16.33 -3.07 14.83
C ALA A 133 17.21 -4.12 14.13
N CYS A 134 18.04 -4.82 14.90
CA CYS A 134 18.89 -5.90 14.43
C CYS A 134 18.13 -7.16 13.98
N SER A 135 16.85 -7.29 14.29
CA SER A 135 15.98 -8.41 13.88
C SER A 135 15.20 -8.13 12.59
N ILE A 136 15.19 -6.88 12.11
CA ILE A 136 14.48 -6.50 10.87
C ILE A 136 15.28 -7.01 9.66
N ASP A 137 14.59 -7.67 8.73
CA ASP A 137 15.18 -8.01 7.44
C ASP A 137 15.39 -6.72 6.63
N ALA A 138 16.62 -6.47 6.21
CA ALA A 138 17.01 -5.20 5.62
C ALA A 138 18.24 -5.34 4.72
N ALA A 139 18.37 -4.46 3.73
CA ALA A 139 19.60 -4.35 2.96
C ALA A 139 20.76 -3.86 3.87
N PRO A 140 22.03 -4.17 3.55
CA PRO A 140 23.17 -3.80 4.40
C PRO A 140 23.26 -2.30 4.72
N ALA A 141 22.95 -1.43 3.76
CA ALA A 141 22.96 0.02 3.96
C ALA A 141 21.82 0.48 4.90
N GLU A 142 20.64 -0.12 4.79
CA GLU A 142 19.48 0.18 5.65
C GLU A 142 19.74 -0.25 7.09
N MET A 143 20.30 -1.45 7.29
CA MET A 143 20.66 -1.95 8.62
C MET A 143 21.71 -1.04 9.27
N ARG A 144 22.78 -0.70 8.54
CA ARG A 144 23.82 0.19 9.02
C ARG A 144 23.26 1.57 9.35
N GLY A 145 22.51 2.19 8.44
CA GLY A 145 21.92 3.51 8.63
C GLY A 145 21.00 3.57 9.85
N ARG A 146 20.10 2.58 9.99
CA ARG A 146 19.20 2.45 11.13
C ARG A 146 19.92 2.34 12.47
N ILE A 147 20.99 1.54 12.53
CA ILE A 147 21.77 1.39 13.76
C ILE A 147 22.53 2.68 14.09
N GLU A 148 23.13 3.33 13.10
CA GLU A 148 23.80 4.63 13.27
C GLU A 148 22.80 5.71 13.73
N HIS A 149 21.61 5.75 13.14
CA HIS A 149 20.54 6.68 13.50
C HIS A 149 20.04 6.45 14.95
N LEU A 150 19.81 5.20 15.37
CA LEU A 150 19.48 4.87 16.76
C LEU A 150 20.56 5.34 17.74
N GLN A 151 21.83 5.11 17.41
CA GLN A 151 22.96 5.56 18.23
C GLN A 151 22.99 7.10 18.35
N GLN A 152 22.70 7.82 17.27
CA GLN A 152 22.61 9.28 17.27
C GLN A 152 21.45 9.80 18.14
N ILE A 153 20.26 9.19 18.05
CA ILE A 153 19.12 9.54 18.92
C ILE A 153 19.49 9.30 20.39
N ASN A 154 20.16 8.20 20.69
CA ASN A 154 20.55 7.85 22.06
C ASN A 154 21.63 8.79 22.62
N ALA A 155 22.63 9.14 21.81
CA ALA A 155 23.69 10.05 22.20
C ALA A 155 23.18 11.49 22.41
N SER A 156 22.25 11.94 21.57
CA SER A 156 21.69 13.30 21.65
C SER A 156 20.53 13.42 22.65
N GLY A 157 19.86 12.30 22.98
CA GLY A 157 18.62 12.28 23.75
C GLY A 157 17.42 12.87 23.01
N ARG A 158 17.54 13.18 21.71
CA ARG A 158 16.53 13.88 20.91
C ARG A 158 16.14 13.08 19.67
N GLY A 159 14.89 13.24 19.25
CA GLY A 159 14.35 12.61 18.05
C GLY A 159 13.54 11.35 18.32
N MET A 160 12.83 10.93 17.28
CA MET A 160 12.11 9.67 17.18
C MET A 160 12.62 8.93 15.95
N ILE A 161 12.47 7.60 15.95
CA ILE A 161 12.74 6.78 14.78
C ILE A 161 11.45 6.26 14.17
N ASP A 162 11.43 6.19 12.85
CA ASP A 162 10.43 5.51 12.06
C ASP A 162 11.10 4.44 11.17
N LEU A 163 10.38 3.36 10.87
CA LEU A 163 10.86 2.31 9.96
C LEU A 163 11.30 2.88 8.61
N CYS A 164 10.66 3.97 8.19
CA CYS A 164 10.83 4.59 6.89
C CYS A 164 11.95 5.64 6.81
N ASP A 165 12.62 5.97 7.93
CA ASP A 165 13.66 7.01 7.96
C ASP A 165 14.96 6.58 7.24
N ASP A 166 15.28 5.28 7.31
CA ASP A 166 16.59 4.74 6.88
C ASP A 166 16.48 3.79 5.67
N ILE A 167 15.46 3.97 4.82
CA ILE A 167 15.24 3.09 3.67
C ILE A 167 16.18 3.43 2.51
N THR A 168 16.74 2.41 1.87
CA THR A 168 17.62 2.57 0.70
C THR A 168 17.29 1.58 -0.42
N SER A 169 16.48 0.55 -0.13
CA SER A 169 16.08 -0.47 -1.09
C SER A 169 14.72 -0.14 -1.72
N GLY A 170 14.54 -0.56 -2.98
CA GLY A 170 13.24 -0.42 -3.65
C GLY A 170 12.12 -1.25 -3.02
N TYR A 171 12.46 -2.35 -2.34
CA TYR A 171 11.51 -3.12 -1.54
C TYR A 171 10.96 -2.27 -0.39
N MET A 172 11.84 -1.68 0.42
CA MET A 172 11.42 -0.83 1.54
C MET A 172 10.76 0.48 1.08
N MET A 173 11.16 1.04 -0.07
CA MET A 173 10.39 2.11 -0.71
C MET A 173 8.93 1.70 -0.96
N GLY A 174 8.70 0.46 -1.42
CA GLY A 174 7.36 -0.10 -1.59
C GLY A 174 6.59 -0.23 -0.27
N VAL A 175 7.23 -0.77 0.77
CA VAL A 175 6.64 -0.90 2.11
C VAL A 175 6.21 0.47 2.67
N CYS A 176 7.10 1.45 2.62
CA CYS A 176 6.83 2.80 3.12
C CYS A 176 5.79 3.55 2.29
N SER A 177 5.79 3.37 0.97
CA SER A 177 4.74 3.90 0.11
C SER A 177 3.38 3.29 0.43
N ALA A 178 3.32 1.99 0.76
CA ALA A 178 2.07 1.33 1.14
C ALA A 178 1.52 1.86 2.47
N ILE A 179 2.39 2.09 3.45
CA ILE A 179 2.04 2.72 4.73
C ILE A 179 1.43 4.11 4.48
N ASP A 180 2.12 4.98 3.75
CA ASP A 180 1.65 6.33 3.43
C ASP A 180 0.32 6.30 2.65
N ALA A 181 0.23 5.47 1.61
CA ALA A 181 -0.98 5.34 0.80
C ALA A 181 -2.19 4.87 1.61
N ARG A 182 -1.99 3.98 2.59
CA ARG A 182 -3.05 3.53 3.50
C ARG A 182 -3.51 4.68 4.41
N GLN A 183 -2.59 5.45 4.99
CA GLN A 183 -2.92 6.60 5.83
C GLN A 183 -3.70 7.66 5.02
N LYS A 184 -3.23 7.99 3.81
CA LYS A 184 -3.95 8.88 2.90
C LYS A 184 -5.33 8.34 2.52
N GLN A 185 -5.46 7.04 2.27
CA GLN A 185 -6.75 6.41 1.97
C GLN A 185 -7.73 6.56 3.13
N ARG A 186 -7.28 6.39 4.39
CA ARG A 186 -8.13 6.64 5.56
C ARG A 186 -8.63 8.08 5.62
N VAL A 187 -7.72 9.05 5.45
CA VAL A 187 -8.06 10.48 5.47
C VAL A 187 -9.03 10.82 4.34
N ARG A 188 -8.77 10.37 3.11
CA ARG A 188 -9.68 10.54 1.96
C ARG A 188 -11.05 9.93 2.23
N GLY A 189 -11.09 8.71 2.78
CA GLY A 189 -12.32 8.00 3.09
C GLY A 189 -13.18 8.75 4.11
N GLN A 190 -12.57 9.22 5.20
CA GLN A 190 -13.26 10.01 6.23
C GLN A 190 -13.78 11.34 5.67
N ALA A 191 -12.95 12.08 4.92
CA ALA A 191 -13.35 13.34 4.30
C ALA A 191 -14.51 13.16 3.31
N THR A 192 -14.45 12.10 2.48
CA THR A 192 -15.49 11.84 1.49
C THR A 192 -16.79 11.34 2.13
N ALA A 193 -16.71 10.52 3.19
CA ALA A 193 -17.89 10.08 3.94
C ALA A 193 -18.64 11.29 4.52
N LYS A 194 -17.92 12.21 5.17
CA LYS A 194 -18.50 13.44 5.74
C LYS A 194 -19.18 14.31 4.68
N VAL A 195 -18.57 14.44 3.50
CA VAL A 195 -19.17 15.17 2.37
C VAL A 195 -20.44 14.45 1.86
N SER A 196 -20.37 13.12 1.73
CA SER A 196 -21.46 12.29 1.25
C SER A 196 -22.69 12.31 2.17
N GLU A 197 -22.51 12.39 3.49
CA GLU A 197 -23.61 12.44 4.48
C GLU A 197 -24.59 13.60 4.26
N ALA A 198 -24.10 14.75 3.76
CA ALA A 198 -24.93 15.91 3.47
C ALA A 198 -25.62 15.86 2.09
N MET A 199 -25.31 14.87 1.25
CA MET A 199 -25.84 14.78 -0.11
C MET A 199 -27.21 14.08 -0.16
N PRO A 200 -28.10 14.46 -1.11
CA PRO A 200 -29.28 13.67 -1.44
C PRO A 200 -28.92 12.23 -1.86
N ALA A 201 -29.79 11.26 -1.60
CA ALA A 201 -29.54 9.84 -1.87
C ALA A 201 -29.11 9.54 -3.33
N VAL A 202 -29.68 10.26 -4.31
CA VAL A 202 -29.31 10.13 -5.72
C VAL A 202 -27.87 10.59 -5.97
N ALA A 203 -27.44 11.68 -5.33
CA ALA A 203 -26.07 12.18 -5.41
C ALA A 203 -25.09 11.24 -4.69
N GLN A 204 -25.46 10.67 -3.53
CA GLN A 204 -24.66 9.66 -2.83
C GLN A 204 -24.43 8.42 -3.72
N ALA A 205 -25.49 7.89 -4.33
CA ALA A 205 -25.38 6.73 -5.23
C ALA A 205 -24.52 7.03 -6.47
N SER A 206 -24.62 8.26 -7.01
CA SER A 206 -23.78 8.70 -8.14
C SER A 206 -22.32 8.89 -7.73
N LEU A 207 -22.04 9.41 -6.53
CA LEU A 207 -20.70 9.52 -5.97
C LEU A 207 -20.04 8.15 -5.77
N GLN A 208 -20.78 7.17 -5.26
CA GLN A 208 -20.26 5.80 -5.10
C GLN A 208 -19.84 5.19 -6.44
N LYS A 209 -20.65 5.40 -7.49
CA LYS A 209 -20.31 4.97 -8.87
C LYS A 209 -19.06 5.68 -9.38
N LEU A 210 -18.93 6.98 -9.14
CA LEU A 210 -17.73 7.76 -9.48
C LEU A 210 -16.49 7.21 -8.79
N GLN A 211 -16.54 7.01 -7.47
CA GLN A 211 -15.42 6.47 -6.69
C GLN A 211 -15.00 5.07 -7.17
N ALA A 212 -15.98 4.20 -7.48
CA ALA A 212 -15.70 2.87 -8.02
C ALA A 212 -15.03 2.93 -9.40
N ALA A 213 -15.49 3.82 -10.29
CA ALA A 213 -14.87 4.01 -11.60
C ALA A 213 -13.45 4.60 -11.49
N ALA A 214 -13.26 5.56 -10.58
CA ALA A 214 -11.96 6.14 -10.27
C ALA A 214 -10.97 5.11 -9.73
N SER A 215 -11.39 4.24 -8.79
CA SER A 215 -10.53 3.17 -8.28
C SER A 215 -10.09 2.23 -9.40
N LYS A 216 -11.01 1.79 -10.27
CA LYS A 216 -10.67 0.90 -11.39
C LYS A 216 -9.67 1.55 -12.35
N PHE A 217 -9.88 2.84 -12.66
CA PHE A 217 -8.94 3.59 -13.49
C PHE A 217 -7.57 3.74 -12.82
N ALA A 218 -7.52 4.10 -11.53
CA ALA A 218 -6.29 4.22 -10.75
C ALA A 218 -5.52 2.90 -10.66
N ASP A 219 -6.22 1.79 -10.41
CA ASP A 219 -5.65 0.44 -10.39
C ASP A 219 -5.04 0.08 -11.75
N ALA A 220 -5.74 0.41 -12.85
CA ALA A 220 -5.24 0.17 -14.20
C ALA A 220 -4.03 1.05 -14.55
N ARG A 221 -4.01 2.32 -14.15
CA ARG A 221 -2.83 3.20 -14.30
C ARG A 221 -1.61 2.60 -13.60
N ALA A 222 -1.80 2.19 -12.36
CA ALA A 222 -0.76 1.62 -11.51
C ALA A 222 -0.20 0.29 -12.04
N ALA A 223 -1.04 -0.52 -12.68
CA ALA A 223 -0.65 -1.83 -13.20
C ALA A 223 -0.13 -1.79 -14.65
N ASN A 224 -0.66 -0.90 -15.49
CA ASN A 224 -0.49 -0.96 -16.94
C ASN A 224 0.25 0.24 -17.53
N GLU A 225 0.19 1.39 -16.87
CA GLU A 225 0.80 2.66 -17.35
C GLU A 225 1.89 3.15 -16.39
N THR A 226 2.48 2.23 -15.64
CA THR A 226 3.65 2.44 -14.80
C THR A 226 4.70 1.43 -15.24
N ASP A 227 5.94 1.88 -15.45
CA ASP A 227 7.04 0.93 -15.66
C ASP A 227 7.31 0.18 -14.36
N LEU A 228 7.09 -1.13 -14.38
CA LEU A 228 7.25 -2.03 -13.23
C LEU A 228 8.60 -2.76 -13.24
N SER A 229 9.55 -2.29 -14.05
CA SER A 229 10.94 -2.70 -13.97
C SER A 229 11.65 -2.10 -12.75
N GLY A 230 12.84 -2.61 -12.44
CA GLY A 230 13.62 -2.15 -11.29
C GLY A 230 13.04 -2.54 -9.93
N THR A 231 13.74 -2.14 -8.87
CA THR A 231 13.39 -2.51 -7.48
C THR A 231 12.32 -1.60 -6.89
N ALA A 232 12.15 -0.37 -7.41
CA ALA A 232 11.19 0.62 -6.92
C ALA A 232 9.76 0.43 -7.43
N ARG A 233 9.52 -0.58 -8.30
CA ARG A 233 8.24 -0.83 -8.98
C ARG A 233 7.00 -0.76 -8.09
N ALA A 234 7.08 -1.29 -6.86
CA ALA A 234 5.96 -1.27 -5.92
C ALA A 234 5.62 0.16 -5.49
N ALA A 235 6.63 0.97 -5.15
CA ALA A 235 6.46 2.37 -4.79
C ALA A 235 5.89 3.19 -5.96
N LEU A 236 6.41 2.99 -7.17
CA LEU A 236 5.93 3.67 -8.38
C LEU A 236 4.47 3.34 -8.69
N SER A 237 4.11 2.06 -8.61
CA SER A 237 2.72 1.61 -8.81
C SER A 237 1.77 2.21 -7.76
N ILE A 238 2.16 2.19 -6.48
CA ILE A 238 1.39 2.79 -5.39
C ILE A 238 1.25 4.31 -5.59
N ALA A 239 2.31 5.00 -6.01
CA ALA A 239 2.29 6.43 -6.27
C ALA A 239 1.33 6.77 -7.42
N ALA A 240 1.39 6.05 -8.53
CA ALA A 240 0.50 6.23 -9.68
C ALA A 240 -0.98 6.03 -9.27
N ARG A 241 -1.28 4.98 -8.50
CA ARG A 241 -2.63 4.75 -7.96
C ARG A 241 -3.08 5.89 -7.05
N THR A 242 -2.20 6.30 -6.12
CA THR A 242 -2.54 7.27 -5.08
C THR A 242 -2.77 8.66 -5.65
N ALA A 243 -2.00 9.06 -6.67
CA ALA A 243 -2.15 10.34 -7.35
C ALA A 243 -3.57 10.53 -7.95
N GLU A 244 -4.14 9.50 -8.59
CA GLU A 244 -5.49 9.58 -9.15
C GLU A 244 -6.57 9.73 -8.06
N LEU A 245 -6.41 9.01 -6.94
CA LEU A 245 -7.36 9.06 -5.84
C LEU A 245 -7.25 10.35 -5.01
N ASP A 246 -6.04 10.88 -4.85
CA ASP A 246 -5.80 12.18 -4.23
C ASP A 246 -6.40 13.30 -5.10
N LEU A 247 -6.26 13.22 -6.42
CA LEU A 247 -6.85 14.18 -7.35
C LEU A 247 -8.38 14.18 -7.28
N LEU A 248 -9.02 13.01 -7.23
CA LEU A 248 -10.47 12.90 -7.03
C LEU A 248 -10.89 13.55 -5.70
N ALA A 249 -10.22 13.20 -4.60
CA ALA A 249 -10.57 13.74 -3.28
C ALA A 249 -10.35 15.26 -3.20
N HIS A 250 -9.32 15.77 -3.86
CA HIS A 250 -9.06 17.19 -4.00
C HIS A 250 -10.18 17.89 -4.78
N ASP A 251 -10.54 17.37 -5.94
CA ASP A 251 -11.62 17.94 -6.78
C ASP A 251 -12.95 17.98 -6.03
N LEU A 252 -13.33 16.88 -5.36
CA LEU A 252 -14.55 16.85 -4.55
C LEU A 252 -14.52 17.94 -3.48
N ARG A 253 -13.41 18.11 -2.77
CA ARG A 253 -13.28 19.15 -1.74
C ARG A 253 -13.42 20.57 -2.31
N GLU A 254 -12.74 20.86 -3.42
CA GLU A 254 -12.78 22.19 -4.03
C GLU A 254 -14.16 22.51 -4.61
N TYR A 255 -14.82 21.53 -5.24
CA TYR A 255 -16.15 21.73 -5.83
C TYR A 255 -17.24 21.88 -4.77
N GLU A 256 -17.16 21.13 -3.67
CA GLU A 256 -18.04 21.32 -2.51
C GLU A 256 -17.81 22.69 -1.83
N ALA A 257 -16.61 23.25 -1.95
CA ALA A 257 -16.30 24.63 -1.54
C ALA A 257 -16.72 25.69 -2.58
N GLY A 258 -17.43 25.32 -3.65
CA GLY A 258 -17.92 26.23 -4.69
C GLY A 258 -16.91 26.60 -5.77
N LYS A 259 -15.69 26.05 -5.74
CA LYS A 259 -14.64 26.31 -6.73
C LYS A 259 -14.78 25.38 -7.94
N LEU A 260 -15.88 25.55 -8.65
CA LEU A 260 -16.23 24.74 -9.82
C LEU A 260 -15.26 24.98 -10.98
N PRO A 261 -15.10 24.00 -11.90
CA PRO A 261 -14.25 24.17 -13.07
C PRO A 261 -14.74 25.32 -13.96
N ALA A 262 -13.79 26.04 -14.57
CA ALA A 262 -14.09 27.09 -15.53
C ALA A 262 -14.87 26.53 -16.74
N SER A 263 -15.90 27.25 -17.18
CA SER A 263 -16.75 26.83 -18.28
C SER A 263 -15.94 26.64 -19.57
N MET A 264 -16.23 25.56 -20.30
CA MET A 264 -15.67 25.30 -21.63
C MET A 264 -16.78 25.24 -22.67
N SER A 265 -16.49 25.77 -23.86
CA SER A 265 -17.35 25.61 -25.03
C SER A 265 -17.25 24.20 -25.60
N LYS A 266 -18.22 23.83 -26.43
CA LYS A 266 -18.23 22.55 -27.15
C LYS A 266 -16.99 22.40 -28.04
N GLU A 267 -16.57 23.48 -28.69
CA GLU A 267 -15.41 23.53 -29.58
C GLU A 267 -14.12 23.32 -28.80
N GLN A 268 -13.99 23.93 -27.61
CA GLN A 268 -12.84 23.74 -26.73
C GLN A 268 -12.74 22.29 -26.24
N ALA A 269 -13.85 21.70 -25.79
CA ALA A 269 -13.88 20.30 -25.37
C ALA A 269 -13.55 19.34 -26.54
N ALA A 270 -14.07 19.62 -27.74
CA ALA A 270 -13.77 18.84 -28.95
C ALA A 270 -12.30 18.95 -29.38
N ALA A 271 -11.67 20.12 -29.20
CA ALA A 271 -10.24 20.30 -29.49
C ALA A 271 -9.37 19.43 -28.58
N LEU A 272 -9.68 19.37 -27.28
CA LEU A 272 -8.97 18.52 -26.32
C LEU A 272 -9.15 17.02 -26.62
N ASP A 273 -10.35 16.60 -27.04
CA ASP A 273 -10.59 15.20 -27.44
C ASP A 273 -9.85 14.83 -28.74
N LYS A 274 -9.78 15.76 -29.70
CA LYS A 274 -8.95 15.57 -30.90
C LYS A 274 -7.48 15.41 -30.54
N GLU A 275 -6.98 16.21 -29.61
CA GLU A 275 -5.62 16.09 -29.09
C GLU A 275 -5.38 14.75 -28.39
N LEU A 276 -6.31 14.30 -27.54
CA LEU A 276 -6.26 12.99 -26.88
C LEU A 276 -6.05 11.87 -27.89
N ASN A 277 -6.88 11.85 -28.94
CA ASN A 277 -6.82 10.84 -29.97
C ASN A 277 -5.50 10.90 -30.77
N ALA A 278 -4.97 12.10 -31.00
CA ALA A 278 -3.68 12.28 -31.66
C ALA A 278 -2.51 11.74 -30.81
N ILE A 279 -2.48 12.05 -29.50
CA ILE A 279 -1.47 11.56 -28.55
C ILE A 279 -1.57 10.03 -28.42
N TYR A 280 -2.78 9.51 -28.21
CA TYR A 280 -3.03 8.07 -28.15
C TYR A 280 -2.58 7.35 -29.44
N GLY A 281 -2.88 7.93 -30.61
CA GLY A 281 -2.44 7.41 -31.89
C GLY A 281 -0.92 7.36 -32.03
N LYS A 282 -0.19 8.33 -31.50
CA LYS A 282 1.28 8.32 -31.44
C LYS A 282 1.80 7.20 -30.53
N LEU A 283 1.21 7.04 -29.33
CA LEU A 283 1.58 5.96 -28.39
C LEU A 283 1.43 4.58 -29.03
N MET A 284 0.31 4.35 -29.73
CA MET A 284 0.06 3.07 -30.39
C MET A 284 1.04 2.77 -31.53
N LYS A 285 1.69 3.79 -32.11
CA LYS A 285 2.70 3.66 -33.17
C LYS A 285 4.13 3.52 -32.63
N LYS A 286 4.42 3.89 -31.38
CA LYS A 286 5.75 3.68 -30.78
C LYS A 286 6.16 2.20 -30.88
N PRO A 287 7.44 1.87 -31.13
CA PRO A 287 7.94 0.51 -31.01
C PRO A 287 7.64 -0.06 -29.61
N ALA A 288 7.32 -1.35 -29.53
CA ALA A 288 7.10 -1.98 -28.23
C ALA A 288 8.44 -2.10 -27.49
N GLN A 289 8.45 -1.70 -26.22
CA GLN A 289 9.57 -1.98 -25.31
C GLN A 289 9.55 -3.48 -24.96
N THR A 290 10.73 -4.10 -24.89
CA THR A 290 10.88 -5.56 -24.77
C THR A 290 11.37 -6.03 -23.40
N HIS A 291 11.71 -5.10 -22.50
CA HIS A 291 12.11 -5.48 -21.15
C HIS A 291 10.91 -5.85 -20.28
N ALA A 292 11.15 -6.71 -19.29
CA ALA A 292 10.12 -7.10 -18.33
C ALA A 292 9.65 -5.87 -17.53
N GLY A 293 8.32 -5.74 -17.35
CA GLY A 293 7.70 -4.64 -16.62
C GLY A 293 7.42 -3.38 -17.45
N ALA A 294 7.84 -3.35 -18.71
CA ALA A 294 7.59 -2.23 -19.60
C ALA A 294 6.09 -1.95 -19.80
N VAL A 295 5.74 -0.68 -20.00
CA VAL A 295 4.38 -0.27 -20.35
C VAL A 295 4.00 -0.84 -21.71
N SER A 296 2.94 -1.65 -21.74
CA SER A 296 2.49 -2.32 -22.97
C SER A 296 1.36 -1.54 -23.67
N LYS A 297 1.30 -1.68 -25.00
CA LYS A 297 0.19 -1.09 -25.77
C LYS A 297 -1.17 -1.61 -25.30
N ASP A 298 -1.26 -2.92 -25.05
CA ASP A 298 -2.50 -3.55 -24.56
C ASP A 298 -2.92 -2.96 -23.21
N GLY A 299 -1.95 -2.75 -22.30
CA GLY A 299 -2.15 -2.09 -21.02
C GLY A 299 -2.68 -0.66 -21.16
N ILE A 300 -2.12 0.14 -22.07
CA ILE A 300 -2.61 1.49 -22.38
C ILE A 300 -4.06 1.43 -22.91
N ARG A 301 -4.40 0.50 -23.82
CA ARG A 301 -5.79 0.39 -24.32
C ARG A 301 -6.77 0.02 -23.21
N ALA A 302 -6.40 -0.94 -22.36
CA ALA A 302 -7.23 -1.38 -21.25
C ALA A 302 -7.50 -0.22 -20.28
N THR A 303 -6.45 0.54 -19.96
CA THR A 303 -6.52 1.69 -19.06
C THR A 303 -7.32 2.84 -19.67
N GLN A 304 -7.16 3.10 -20.97
CA GLN A 304 -7.94 4.11 -21.69
C GLN A 304 -9.45 3.82 -21.67
N ARG A 305 -9.86 2.55 -21.76
CA ARG A 305 -11.28 2.17 -21.64
C ARG A 305 -11.84 2.45 -20.24
N LEU A 306 -11.05 2.17 -19.21
CA LEU A 306 -11.44 2.46 -17.82
C LEU A 306 -11.45 3.96 -17.54
N TRP A 307 -10.55 4.72 -18.17
CA TRP A 307 -10.58 6.18 -18.12
C TRP A 307 -11.87 6.75 -18.71
N LEU A 308 -12.34 6.24 -19.86
CA LEU A 308 -13.62 6.67 -20.44
C LEU A 308 -14.79 6.43 -19.47
N ALA A 309 -14.83 5.24 -18.85
CA ALA A 309 -15.86 4.94 -17.84
C ALA A 309 -15.77 5.87 -16.61
N TYR A 310 -14.56 6.23 -16.17
CA TYR A 310 -14.34 7.21 -15.11
C TYR A 310 -14.81 8.61 -15.51
N ARG A 311 -14.47 9.07 -16.72
CA ARG A 311 -14.91 10.36 -17.27
C ARG A 311 -16.43 10.46 -17.29
N ASP A 312 -17.09 9.43 -17.80
CA ASP A 312 -18.55 9.41 -17.93
C ASP A 312 -19.23 9.33 -16.55
N ALA A 313 -18.63 8.61 -15.59
CA ALA A 313 -19.11 8.62 -14.20
C ALA A 313 -19.01 10.01 -13.54
N TRP A 314 -17.95 10.77 -13.86
CA TRP A 314 -17.81 12.16 -13.42
C TRP A 314 -18.89 13.05 -13.99
N MET A 315 -19.18 12.93 -15.29
CA MET A 315 -20.24 13.70 -15.94
C MET A 315 -21.61 13.41 -15.32
N ASN A 316 -21.90 12.14 -15.03
CA ASN A 316 -23.13 11.72 -14.37
C ASN A 316 -23.24 12.24 -12.93
N PHE A 317 -22.14 12.21 -12.16
CA PHE A 317 -22.12 12.80 -10.83
C PHE A 317 -22.27 14.32 -10.87
N GLY A 318 -21.55 14.98 -11.80
CA GLY A 318 -21.59 16.42 -12.01
C GLY A 318 -22.98 16.93 -12.38
N ALA A 319 -23.70 16.23 -13.26
CA ALA A 319 -25.07 16.58 -13.63
C ALA A 319 -26.04 16.57 -12.43
N VAL A 320 -25.82 15.68 -11.46
CA VAL A 320 -26.66 15.58 -10.25
C VAL A 320 -26.22 16.58 -9.18
N ARG A 321 -24.92 16.73 -8.95
CA ARG A 321 -24.38 17.48 -7.80
C ARG A 321 -24.06 18.94 -8.12
N TYR A 322 -23.68 19.22 -9.36
CA TYR A 322 -23.16 20.51 -9.84
C TYR A 322 -23.84 20.93 -11.16
N PRO A 323 -25.17 21.17 -11.17
CA PRO A 323 -25.95 21.37 -12.40
C PRO A 323 -25.57 22.64 -13.19
N SER A 324 -24.83 23.57 -12.59
CA SER A 324 -24.28 24.75 -13.28
C SER A 324 -23.05 24.45 -14.14
N VAL A 325 -22.47 23.25 -14.03
CA VAL A 325 -21.30 22.84 -14.82
C VAL A 325 -21.75 21.95 -15.96
N THR A 326 -21.46 22.37 -17.19
CA THR A 326 -21.90 21.67 -18.40
C THR A 326 -21.14 20.36 -18.64
N SER A 327 -21.74 19.46 -19.42
CA SER A 327 -21.09 18.23 -19.89
C SER A 327 -19.78 18.50 -20.63
N GLU A 328 -19.73 19.58 -21.41
CA GLU A 328 -18.54 19.99 -22.17
C GLU A 328 -17.41 20.40 -21.23
N THR A 329 -17.74 21.09 -20.13
CA THR A 329 -16.76 21.49 -19.11
C THR A 329 -16.16 20.27 -18.40
N TRP A 330 -17.00 19.31 -18.01
CA TRP A 330 -16.53 18.06 -17.41
C TRP A 330 -15.66 17.24 -18.38
N ALA A 331 -16.15 17.04 -19.60
CA ALA A 331 -15.43 16.31 -20.63
C ALA A 331 -14.08 16.98 -20.93
N GLY A 332 -14.07 18.29 -21.19
CA GLY A 332 -12.86 19.04 -21.50
C GLY A 332 -11.82 18.98 -20.38
N ARG A 333 -12.21 19.26 -19.12
CA ARG A 333 -11.27 19.22 -17.98
C ARG A 333 -10.63 17.83 -17.80
N LEU A 334 -11.45 16.78 -17.85
CA LEU A 334 -10.96 15.40 -17.65
C LEU A 334 -10.10 14.93 -18.82
N THR A 335 -10.46 15.30 -20.05
CA THR A 335 -9.67 15.02 -21.25
C THR A 335 -8.33 15.76 -21.23
N SER A 336 -8.31 17.03 -20.85
CA SER A 336 -7.05 17.80 -20.72
C SER A 336 -6.06 17.11 -19.76
N ARG A 337 -6.53 16.63 -18.61
CA ARG A 337 -5.69 15.87 -17.67
C ARG A 337 -5.20 14.56 -18.28
N ARG A 338 -6.06 13.86 -19.01
CA ARG A 338 -5.67 12.62 -19.68
C ARG A 338 -4.63 12.87 -20.79
N ASN A 339 -4.70 14.01 -21.49
CA ASN A 339 -3.70 14.39 -22.48
C ASN A 339 -2.32 14.50 -21.82
N VAL A 340 -2.21 15.16 -20.68
CA VAL A 340 -0.95 15.24 -19.91
C VAL A 340 -0.44 13.84 -19.55
N GLN A 341 -1.31 13.00 -18.98
CA GLN A 341 -0.93 11.65 -18.58
C GLN A 341 -0.44 10.78 -19.74
N LEU A 342 -1.08 10.89 -20.91
CA LEU A 342 -0.66 10.17 -22.12
C LEU A 342 0.59 10.78 -22.76
N GLN A 343 0.77 12.09 -22.63
CA GLN A 343 1.97 12.80 -23.10
C GLN A 343 3.20 12.40 -22.27
N ASP A 344 3.06 12.22 -20.96
CA ASP A 344 4.15 11.70 -20.10
C ASP A 344 4.61 10.31 -20.56
N LEU A 345 3.70 9.45 -21.03
CA LEU A 345 4.04 8.15 -21.62
C LEU A 345 4.68 8.27 -23.02
N LEU A 346 4.52 9.40 -23.71
CA LEU A 346 5.23 9.67 -24.97
C LEU A 346 6.65 10.17 -24.75
N GLU A 347 6.92 10.83 -23.64
CA GLU A 347 8.24 11.39 -23.33
C GLU A 347 9.17 10.38 -22.66
N ASN A 348 8.58 9.40 -21.95
CA ASN A 348 9.27 8.23 -21.41
C ASN A 348 9.28 7.04 -22.39
#